data_AF-A0A1V4YE54-F1
#
_entry.id   AF-A0A1V4YE54-F1
#
_cell.length_a   1.000
_cell.length_b   1.000
_cell.length_c   1.000
_cell.angle_alpha   90.00
_cell.angle_beta   90.00
_cell.angle_gamma   90.00
#
_symmetry.space_group_name_H-M   'P 1'
#
loop_
_entity.id
_entity.type
_entity.pdbx_description
1 polymer ?
#
loop_
_entity_poly.entity_id
_entity_poly.type
_entity_poly.pdbx_seq_one_letter_code
_entity_poly.pdbx_strand_id
1 'polypeptide(L)'
;MEVLCVTEQAIHRPEVRRWRERMRHLEPLGGVVVVLPCSMRKPYSQSKSHLVFMRVTKGYQEAILTSPFGVCPREMEKTYPIQSYDVSTTGNWSEEEIDVTGECLREYVKDLPVVAHVAGGYRETCERYLENAVYTCKDGKTTSPESMHNLRTALKSYSKIRDKDKNLKKLRSIARYQFNGKDADSLIPDGSRITGRFNRRVIHEGKQIATLLYETGLYSLNLEGGWILRDLGRSWVEIDFDLKTNTLFAPGVVDAHPDILPGDEVVILRQTDVVGVGKTVLSGEEMKKAVKGVAVRVRHRIKG
;
A
#
# COMPACT_ATOMS: atom_id res chain seq x y z
N MET A 1 -12.45 -1.33 -9.20
CA MET A 1 -12.40 -0.09 -9.99
C MET A 1 -10.97 0.06 -10.48
N GLU A 2 -10.78 0.23 -11.78
CA GLU A 2 -9.46 0.36 -12.41
C GLU A 2 -9.09 1.83 -12.58
N VAL A 3 -7.83 2.18 -12.30
CA VAL A 3 -7.31 3.54 -12.50
C VAL A 3 -6.76 3.68 -13.92
N LEU A 4 -7.47 4.43 -14.76
CA LEU A 4 -7.03 4.67 -16.15
C LEU A 4 -5.93 5.74 -16.19
N CYS A 5 -4.76 5.35 -16.66
CA CYS A 5 -3.56 6.19 -16.79
C CYS A 5 -3.15 6.25 -18.27
N VAL A 6 -4.02 6.82 -19.11
CA VAL A 6 -3.89 6.81 -20.58
C VAL A 6 -3.14 8.01 -21.16
N THR A 7 -2.86 9.03 -20.34
CA THR A 7 -2.10 10.23 -20.71
C THR A 7 -1.04 10.55 -19.65
N GLU A 8 -0.06 11.38 -19.98
CA GLU A 8 0.97 11.85 -19.03
C GLU A 8 0.37 12.55 -17.80
N GLN A 9 -0.78 13.23 -17.99
CA GLN A 9 -1.54 13.86 -16.91
C GLN A 9 -2.04 12.87 -15.85
N ALA A 10 -1.97 11.56 -16.12
CA ALA A 10 -2.23 10.52 -15.13
C ALA A 10 -1.35 10.68 -13.87
N ILE A 11 -0.19 11.31 -13.99
CA ILE A 11 0.72 11.62 -12.88
C ILE A 11 0.08 12.49 -11.80
N HIS A 12 -0.94 13.30 -12.15
CA HIS A 12 -1.64 14.17 -11.22
C HIS A 12 -2.97 13.61 -10.70
N ARG A 13 -3.36 12.40 -11.13
CA ARG A 13 -4.59 11.78 -10.64
C ARG A 13 -4.60 11.68 -9.11
N PRO A 14 -5.75 11.94 -8.45
CA PRO A 14 -5.82 11.88 -6.99
C PRO A 14 -5.33 10.55 -6.40
N GLU A 15 -5.66 9.42 -7.03
CA GLU A 15 -5.27 8.09 -6.55
C GLU A 15 -3.75 7.87 -6.67
N VAL A 16 -3.14 8.45 -7.71
CA VAL A 16 -1.70 8.39 -7.97
C VAL A 16 -0.93 9.27 -6.99
N ARG A 17 -1.37 10.52 -6.81
CA ARG A 17 -0.79 11.43 -5.82
C ARG A 17 -0.89 10.87 -4.41
N ARG A 18 -2.08 10.41 -4.01
CA ARG A 18 -2.34 9.79 -2.70
C ARG A 18 -1.44 8.58 -2.47
N TRP A 19 -1.18 7.76 -3.50
CA TRP A 19 -0.24 6.65 -3.39
C TRP A 19 1.17 7.14 -3.05
N ARG A 20 1.72 8.07 -3.84
CA ARG A 20 3.07 8.60 -3.64
C ARG A 20 3.21 9.32 -2.30
N GLU A 21 2.22 10.11 -1.90
CA GLU A 21 2.20 10.77 -0.60
C GLU A 21 2.22 9.76 0.55
N ARG A 22 1.53 8.62 0.41
CA ARG A 22 1.50 7.57 1.45
C ARG A 22 2.71 6.64 1.42
N MET A 23 3.49 6.62 0.33
CA MET A 23 4.75 5.88 0.25
C MET A 23 5.76 6.33 1.31
N ARG A 24 5.72 7.59 1.76
CA ARG A 24 6.57 8.12 2.86
C ARG A 24 6.45 7.35 4.18
N HIS A 25 5.34 6.64 4.38
CA HIS A 25 5.09 5.82 5.56
C HIS A 25 5.65 4.40 5.41
N LEU A 26 5.98 3.97 4.19
CA LEU A 26 6.55 2.65 3.93
C LEU A 26 8.06 2.68 4.05
N GLU A 27 8.62 1.53 4.44
CA GLU A 27 10.06 1.39 4.66
C GLU A 27 10.53 0.06 4.07
N PRO A 28 11.71 0.04 3.43
CA PRO A 28 12.29 -1.18 2.91
C PRO A 28 12.47 -2.25 3.98
N LEU A 29 12.20 -3.50 3.61
CA LEU A 29 12.36 -4.64 4.50
C LEU A 29 13.79 -5.22 4.35
N GLY A 30 14.66 -5.05 5.33
CA GLY A 30 16.01 -5.64 5.30
C GLY A 30 17.09 -4.67 4.84
N GLY A 31 18.28 -5.22 4.50
CA GLY A 31 19.50 -4.42 4.31
C GLY A 31 19.86 -4.04 2.87
N VAL A 32 19.03 -4.36 1.88
CA VAL A 32 19.25 -4.03 0.46
C VAL A 32 17.92 -3.94 -0.27
N VAL A 33 17.82 -3.02 -1.23
CA VAL A 33 16.66 -2.88 -2.12
C VAL A 33 17.03 -3.29 -3.54
N VAL A 34 16.27 -4.23 -4.09
CA VAL A 34 16.36 -4.62 -5.50
C VAL A 34 15.33 -3.83 -6.29
N VAL A 35 15.79 -2.94 -7.16
CA VAL A 35 14.92 -2.15 -8.03
C VAL A 35 14.66 -2.91 -9.32
N LEU A 36 13.39 -3.08 -9.66
CA LEU A 36 12.90 -3.84 -10.83
C LEU A 36 11.98 -2.97 -11.69
N PRO A 37 11.93 -3.16 -13.02
CA PRO A 37 10.94 -2.50 -13.86
C PRO A 37 9.55 -3.11 -13.60
N CYS A 38 8.48 -2.36 -13.88
CA CYS A 38 7.13 -2.91 -13.86
C CYS A 38 6.87 -3.89 -15.02
N SER A 39 5.69 -4.49 -15.00
CA SER A 39 5.18 -5.30 -16.11
C SER A 39 3.71 -5.03 -16.38
N MET A 40 3.26 -5.24 -17.62
CA MET A 40 1.86 -5.10 -18.01
C MET A 40 0.91 -5.94 -17.14
N ARG A 41 1.26 -7.22 -16.89
CA ARG A 41 0.45 -8.10 -16.03
C ARG A 41 0.61 -7.73 -14.55
N LYS A 42 -0.51 -7.48 -13.89
CA LYS A 42 -0.62 -7.24 -12.44
C LYS A 42 -1.37 -8.39 -11.76
N PRO A 43 -1.06 -8.74 -10.50
CA PRO A 43 0.09 -8.26 -9.74
C PRO A 43 1.41 -8.69 -10.40
N TYR A 44 2.44 -7.85 -10.33
CA TYR A 44 3.66 -8.04 -11.12
C TYR A 44 4.33 -9.38 -10.87
N SER A 45 4.24 -9.94 -9.66
CA SER A 45 4.77 -11.27 -9.32
C SER A 45 4.25 -12.41 -10.22
N GLN A 46 3.15 -12.19 -10.94
CA GLN A 46 2.57 -13.19 -11.86
C GLN A 46 3.00 -13.00 -13.32
N SER A 47 3.77 -11.96 -13.64
CA SER A 47 4.26 -11.75 -14.99
C SER A 47 5.46 -12.63 -15.31
N LYS A 48 5.68 -12.92 -16.60
CA LYS A 48 6.77 -13.80 -17.06
C LYS A 48 8.15 -13.29 -16.59
N SER A 49 8.40 -11.98 -16.69
CA SER A 49 9.67 -11.37 -16.29
C SER A 49 9.90 -11.48 -14.78
N HIS A 50 8.89 -11.16 -13.96
CA HIS A 50 9.04 -11.24 -12.50
C HIS A 50 9.19 -12.67 -12.00
N LEU A 51 8.54 -13.66 -12.63
CA LEU A 51 8.78 -15.07 -12.32
C LEU A 51 10.24 -15.48 -12.55
N VAL A 52 10.94 -14.83 -13.48
CA VAL A 52 12.39 -15.02 -13.70
C VAL A 52 13.19 -14.28 -12.63
N PHE A 53 12.91 -12.99 -12.37
CA PHE A 53 13.59 -12.18 -11.34
C PHE A 53 13.54 -12.86 -9.97
N MET A 54 12.36 -13.33 -9.57
CA MET A 54 12.10 -13.96 -8.27
C MET A 54 12.87 -15.26 -8.04
N ARG A 55 13.45 -15.89 -9.07
CA ARG A 55 14.38 -17.03 -8.89
C ARG A 55 15.67 -16.61 -8.17
N VAL A 56 16.00 -15.32 -8.20
CA VAL A 56 17.19 -14.74 -7.60
C VAL A 56 16.84 -13.83 -6.43
N THR A 57 15.82 -12.98 -6.58
CA THR A 57 15.47 -11.93 -5.62
C THR A 57 14.66 -12.43 -4.42
N LYS A 58 14.21 -13.70 -4.42
CA LYS A 58 13.48 -14.28 -3.28
C LYS A 58 14.28 -14.17 -1.98
N GLY A 59 13.74 -13.36 -1.08
CA GLY A 59 14.29 -13.08 0.25
C GLY A 59 14.88 -11.69 0.40
N TYR A 60 14.92 -10.87 -0.65
CA TYR A 60 15.34 -9.47 -0.59
C TYR A 60 14.13 -8.53 -0.68
N GLN A 61 14.31 -7.25 -0.33
CA GLN A 61 13.29 -6.24 -0.61
C GLN A 61 13.29 -5.96 -2.10
N GLU A 62 12.11 -5.96 -2.69
CA GLU A 62 11.92 -5.58 -4.09
C GLU A 62 11.11 -4.29 -4.14
N ALA A 63 11.60 -3.32 -4.92
CA ALA A 63 10.93 -2.07 -5.25
C ALA A 63 10.71 -2.04 -6.76
N ILE A 64 9.45 -2.07 -7.18
CA ILE A 64 9.07 -2.08 -8.60
C ILE A 64 8.83 -0.63 -9.02
N LEU A 65 9.64 -0.12 -9.96
CA LEU A 65 9.40 1.19 -10.55
C LEU A 65 8.25 1.11 -11.53
N THR A 66 7.31 2.05 -11.42
CA THR A 66 6.16 2.13 -12.31
C THR A 66 5.72 3.56 -12.47
N SER A 67 5.49 4.00 -13.70
CA SER A 67 4.70 5.20 -13.96
C SER A 67 3.20 4.85 -13.90
N PRO A 68 2.33 5.75 -13.39
CA PRO A 68 2.65 7.04 -12.78
C PRO A 68 2.88 6.99 -11.26
N PHE A 69 2.82 5.80 -10.65
CA PHE A 69 2.81 5.61 -9.20
C PHE A 69 4.19 5.74 -8.52
N GLY A 70 5.27 5.88 -9.28
CA GLY A 70 6.64 5.94 -8.79
C GLY A 70 7.16 4.56 -8.38
N VAL A 71 6.94 4.19 -7.11
CA VAL A 71 7.49 2.98 -6.51
C VAL A 71 6.38 2.10 -5.95
N CYS A 72 6.47 0.80 -6.21
CA CYS A 72 5.68 -0.24 -5.57
C CYS A 72 6.59 -1.23 -4.82
N PRO A 73 6.63 -1.21 -3.49
CA PRO A 73 7.20 -2.31 -2.72
C PRO A 73 6.46 -3.62 -3.03
N ARG A 74 7.17 -4.74 -3.22
CA ARG A 74 6.57 -6.03 -3.62
C ARG A 74 5.41 -6.44 -2.72
N GLU A 75 5.51 -6.18 -1.42
CA GLU A 75 4.47 -6.53 -0.47
C GLU A 75 3.13 -5.83 -0.75
N MET A 76 3.16 -4.68 -1.42
CA MET A 76 2.01 -3.83 -1.75
C MET A 76 1.44 -4.04 -3.17
N GLU A 77 2.02 -4.91 -4.00
CA GLU A 77 1.62 -5.09 -5.41
C GLU A 77 0.16 -5.55 -5.61
N LYS A 78 -0.46 -6.08 -4.56
CA LYS A 78 -1.85 -6.55 -4.52
C LYS A 78 -2.78 -5.55 -3.85
N THR A 79 -2.33 -4.33 -3.60
CA THR A 79 -3.08 -3.29 -2.91
C THR A 79 -3.55 -2.26 -3.94
N TYR A 80 -4.80 -1.82 -3.83
CA TYR A 80 -5.33 -0.73 -4.64
C TYR A 80 -4.54 0.56 -4.35
N PRO A 81 -4.14 1.33 -5.38
CA PRO A 81 -4.48 1.17 -6.81
C PRO A 81 -3.52 0.33 -7.65
N ILE A 82 -2.34 -0.07 -7.14
CA ILE A 82 -1.29 -0.74 -7.92
C ILE A 82 -1.75 -2.02 -8.61
N GLN A 83 -2.61 -2.80 -7.97
CA GLN A 83 -3.11 -4.03 -8.58
C GLN A 83 -4.11 -3.83 -9.73
N SER A 84 -4.62 -2.61 -9.89
CA SER A 84 -5.74 -2.30 -10.80
C SER A 84 -5.59 -0.88 -11.37
N TYR A 85 -4.61 -0.72 -12.25
CA TYR A 85 -4.48 0.45 -13.11
C TYR A 85 -4.16 -0.01 -14.53
N ASP A 86 -4.44 0.84 -15.52
CA ASP A 86 -4.09 0.61 -16.92
C ASP A 86 -3.22 1.76 -17.43
N VAL A 87 -2.19 1.43 -18.21
CA VAL A 87 -1.22 2.40 -18.76
C VAL A 87 -0.91 2.08 -20.21
N SER A 88 -0.78 3.12 -21.04
CA SER A 88 -0.19 2.97 -22.36
C SER A 88 1.31 2.70 -22.21
N THR A 89 1.74 1.48 -22.54
CA THR A 89 3.17 1.12 -22.49
C THR A 89 3.89 1.61 -23.73
N THR A 90 4.07 2.93 -23.86
CA THR A 90 4.84 3.53 -24.97
C THR A 90 6.35 3.30 -24.81
N GLY A 91 6.82 3.06 -23.59
CA GLY A 91 8.22 2.78 -23.29
C GLY A 91 9.12 4.03 -23.19
N ASN A 92 8.61 5.18 -23.63
CA ASN A 92 9.23 6.48 -23.44
C ASN A 92 8.75 7.07 -22.11
N TRP A 93 9.69 7.53 -21.29
CA TRP A 93 9.42 8.22 -20.03
C TRP A 93 9.60 9.72 -20.25
N SER A 94 8.63 10.52 -19.82
CA SER A 94 8.79 11.97 -19.78
C SER A 94 9.73 12.38 -18.64
N GLU A 95 10.27 13.60 -18.72
CA GLU A 95 11.10 14.16 -17.64
C GLU A 95 10.33 14.18 -16.31
N GLU A 96 9.04 14.51 -16.33
CA GLU A 96 8.20 14.53 -15.13
C GLU A 96 8.02 13.13 -14.53
N GLU A 97 7.85 12.10 -15.36
CA GLU A 97 7.76 10.71 -14.89
C GLU A 97 9.07 10.25 -14.24
N ILE A 98 10.20 10.61 -14.84
CA ILE A 98 11.54 10.34 -14.30
C ILE A 98 11.69 11.01 -12.94
N ASP A 99 11.39 12.30 -12.85
CA ASP A 99 11.64 13.08 -11.63
C ASP A 99 10.75 12.61 -10.48
N VAL A 100 9.45 12.48 -10.72
CA VAL A 100 8.49 12.04 -9.69
C VAL A 100 8.79 10.61 -9.23
N THR A 101 9.17 9.72 -10.13
CA THR A 101 9.52 8.34 -9.77
C THR A 101 10.84 8.27 -9.03
N GLY A 102 11.83 9.07 -9.46
CA GLY A 102 13.15 9.15 -8.84
C GLY A 102 13.11 9.74 -7.44
N GLU A 103 12.33 10.79 -7.21
CA GLU A 103 12.11 11.36 -5.88
C GLU A 103 11.47 10.36 -4.93
N CYS A 104 10.40 9.69 -5.39
CA CYS A 104 9.72 8.64 -4.63
C CYS A 104 10.68 7.48 -4.31
N LEU A 105 11.54 7.10 -5.25
CA LEU A 105 12.56 6.07 -5.05
C LEU A 105 13.60 6.49 -4.02
N ARG A 106 14.17 7.69 -4.15
CA ARG A 106 15.15 8.24 -3.22
C ARG A 106 14.61 8.30 -1.78
N GLU A 107 13.38 8.79 -1.60
CA GLU A 107 12.74 8.86 -0.28
C GLU A 107 12.47 7.47 0.32
N TYR A 108 12.08 6.50 -0.53
CA TYR A 108 11.82 5.14 -0.08
C TYR A 108 13.10 4.39 0.31
N VAL A 109 14.16 4.45 -0.50
CA VAL A 109 15.41 3.69 -0.24
C VAL A 109 16.31 4.35 0.79
N LYS A 110 16.28 5.70 0.89
CA LYS A 110 17.18 6.48 1.76
C LYS A 110 18.64 6.09 1.51
N ASP A 111 19.37 5.72 2.57
CA ASP A 111 20.79 5.34 2.51
C ASP A 111 21.02 3.84 2.29
N LEU A 112 19.97 3.05 2.06
CA LEU A 112 20.13 1.61 1.87
C LEU A 112 20.84 1.31 0.54
N PRO A 113 21.71 0.28 0.52
CA PRO A 113 22.29 -0.22 -0.72
C PRO A 113 21.20 -0.60 -1.72
N VAL A 114 21.39 -0.17 -2.98
CA VAL A 114 20.46 -0.45 -4.08
C VAL A 114 21.13 -1.30 -5.14
N VAL A 115 20.47 -2.40 -5.53
CA VAL A 115 20.79 -3.18 -6.71
C VAL A 115 19.75 -2.87 -7.79
N ALA A 116 20.12 -2.07 -8.77
CA ALA A 116 19.27 -1.63 -9.87
C ALA A 116 19.30 -2.65 -11.02
N HIS A 117 18.20 -3.38 -11.19
CA HIS A 117 18.01 -4.38 -12.23
C HIS A 117 16.99 -3.89 -13.26
N VAL A 118 17.35 -2.79 -13.92
CA VAL A 118 16.48 -1.99 -14.80
C VAL A 118 17.23 -1.59 -16.08
N ALA A 119 16.49 -1.17 -17.11
CA ALA A 119 17.00 -0.69 -18.39
C ALA A 119 16.10 0.44 -18.95
N GLY A 120 16.58 1.19 -19.95
CA GLY A 120 15.83 2.30 -20.55
C GLY A 120 15.52 3.43 -19.56
N GLY A 121 14.34 4.06 -19.68
CA GLY A 121 13.93 5.16 -18.79
C GLY A 121 14.00 4.82 -17.30
N TYR A 122 13.72 3.58 -16.90
CA TYR A 122 13.88 3.12 -15.51
C TYR A 122 15.33 3.23 -15.00
N ARG A 123 16.30 2.95 -15.88
CA ARG A 123 17.72 3.05 -15.56
C ARG A 123 18.12 4.51 -15.43
N GLU A 124 17.67 5.36 -16.36
CA GLU A 124 17.90 6.80 -16.30
C GLU A 124 17.37 7.39 -14.98
N THR A 125 16.15 7.03 -14.57
CA THR A 125 15.60 7.43 -13.26
C THR A 125 16.50 7.02 -12.09
N CYS A 126 17.03 5.79 -12.11
CA CYS A 126 17.94 5.35 -11.07
C CYS A 126 19.26 6.12 -11.09
N GLU A 127 19.88 6.32 -12.27
CA GLU A 127 21.16 7.04 -12.42
C GLU A 127 21.05 8.51 -11.98
N ARG A 128 19.90 9.15 -12.20
CA ARG A 128 19.65 10.54 -11.80
C ARG A 128 19.48 10.72 -10.29
N TYR A 129 18.95 9.72 -9.58
CA TYR A 129 18.55 9.86 -8.17
C TYR A 129 19.31 8.98 -7.17
N LEU A 130 20.07 7.99 -7.64
CA LEU A 130 20.80 7.03 -6.82
C LEU A 130 22.29 7.03 -7.18
N GLU A 131 23.10 7.73 -6.39
CA GLU A 131 24.54 7.90 -6.65
C GLU A 131 25.32 6.57 -6.62
N ASN A 132 24.96 5.67 -5.71
CA ASN A 132 25.76 4.47 -5.38
C ASN A 132 25.04 3.15 -5.73
N ALA A 133 24.11 3.17 -6.68
CA ALA A 133 23.39 1.96 -7.08
C ALA A 133 24.26 1.01 -7.92
N VAL A 134 24.10 -0.30 -7.71
CA VAL A 134 24.75 -1.35 -8.50
C VAL A 134 23.86 -1.73 -9.68
N TYR A 135 24.26 -1.40 -10.90
CA TYR A 135 23.51 -1.70 -12.12
C TYR A 135 23.87 -3.06 -12.68
N THR A 136 22.86 -3.91 -12.88
CA THR A 136 23.06 -5.33 -13.27
C THR A 136 22.72 -5.62 -14.73
N CYS A 137 21.91 -4.77 -15.38
CA CYS A 137 21.53 -4.90 -16.78
C CYS A 137 22.44 -4.04 -17.67
N LYS A 138 23.49 -4.65 -18.23
CA LYS A 138 24.48 -3.97 -19.09
C LYS A 138 24.14 -4.01 -20.57
N ASP A 139 23.38 -5.02 -20.99
CA ASP A 139 22.98 -5.28 -22.37
C ASP A 139 21.59 -4.71 -22.75
N GLY A 140 21.01 -3.90 -21.86
CA GLY A 140 19.66 -3.37 -22.00
C GLY A 140 18.53 -4.39 -21.82
N LYS A 141 18.83 -5.65 -21.49
CA LYS A 141 17.84 -6.74 -21.37
C LYS A 141 17.80 -7.27 -19.95
N THR A 142 16.69 -7.04 -19.25
CA THR A 142 16.53 -7.44 -17.84
C THR A 142 16.48 -8.95 -17.65
N THR A 143 15.98 -9.72 -18.61
CA THR A 143 15.87 -11.18 -18.48
C THR A 143 16.98 -11.98 -19.19
N SER A 144 18.04 -11.33 -19.67
CA SER A 144 19.14 -12.05 -20.34
C SER A 144 19.93 -12.90 -19.33
N PRO A 145 20.58 -13.99 -19.79
CA PRO A 145 21.43 -14.81 -18.92
C PRO A 145 22.51 -14.00 -18.19
N GLU A 146 23.10 -13.01 -18.86
CA GLU A 146 24.12 -12.14 -18.29
C GLU A 146 23.54 -11.23 -17.20
N SER A 147 22.44 -10.52 -17.47
CA SER A 147 21.78 -9.65 -16.49
C SER A 147 21.33 -10.42 -15.25
N MET A 148 20.81 -11.65 -15.43
CA MET A 148 20.43 -12.51 -14.32
C MET A 148 21.63 -13.06 -13.54
N HIS A 149 22.76 -13.32 -14.21
CA HIS A 149 24.02 -13.68 -13.55
C HIS A 149 24.55 -12.51 -12.70
N ASN A 150 24.59 -11.30 -13.26
CA ASN A 150 25.02 -10.09 -12.56
C ASN A 150 24.15 -9.82 -11.33
N LEU A 151 22.82 -9.93 -11.47
CA LEU A 151 21.89 -9.79 -10.35
C LEU A 151 22.17 -10.78 -9.23
N ARG A 152 22.40 -12.05 -9.57
CA ARG A 152 22.75 -13.08 -8.59
C ARG A 152 24.05 -12.75 -7.87
N THR A 153 25.07 -12.33 -8.61
CA THR A 153 26.38 -12.01 -8.06
C THR A 153 26.32 -10.79 -7.13
N ALA A 154 25.63 -9.72 -7.53
CA ALA A 154 25.45 -8.51 -6.72
C ALA A 154 24.73 -8.79 -5.39
N LEU A 155 23.80 -9.75 -5.37
CA LEU A 155 23.04 -10.07 -4.16
C LEU A 155 23.74 -11.01 -3.17
N LYS A 156 24.86 -11.65 -3.56
CA LYS A 156 25.56 -12.63 -2.71
C LYS A 156 26.05 -12.07 -1.37
N SER A 157 26.41 -10.78 -1.33
CA SER A 157 26.92 -10.11 -0.13
C SER A 157 25.84 -9.70 0.87
N TYR A 158 24.56 -9.76 0.49
CA TYR A 158 23.47 -9.28 1.32
C TYR A 158 22.71 -10.43 1.98
N SER A 159 22.33 -10.23 3.24
CA SER A 159 21.49 -11.16 4.00
C SER A 159 20.03 -11.12 3.53
N LYS A 160 19.40 -12.28 3.47
CA LYS A 160 17.96 -12.40 3.20
C LYS A 160 17.12 -12.06 4.43
N ILE A 161 15.94 -11.51 4.19
CA ILE A 161 14.90 -11.27 5.18
C ILE A 161 14.34 -12.61 5.65
N ARG A 162 14.18 -12.79 6.96
CA ARG A 162 13.52 -13.97 7.55
C ARG A 162 12.03 -13.98 7.21
N ASP A 163 11.49 -15.16 6.88
CA ASP A 163 10.09 -15.28 6.43
C ASP A 163 9.06 -14.84 7.48
N LYS A 164 9.29 -15.14 8.76
CA LYS A 164 8.40 -14.74 9.87
C LYS A 164 8.28 -13.21 9.95
N ASP A 165 9.42 -12.52 9.87
CA ASP A 165 9.48 -11.06 9.93
C ASP A 165 8.84 -10.44 8.68
N LYS A 166 9.03 -11.08 7.52
CA LYS A 166 8.50 -10.61 6.24
C LYS A 166 6.96 -10.54 6.22
N ASN A 167 6.28 -11.55 6.75
CA ASN A 167 4.81 -11.58 6.75
C ASN A 167 4.21 -10.50 7.65
N LEU A 168 4.73 -10.33 8.87
CA LEU A 168 4.26 -9.32 9.80
C LEU A 168 4.52 -7.91 9.26
N LYS A 169 5.74 -7.65 8.76
CA LYS A 169 6.11 -6.37 8.17
C LYS A 169 5.24 -6.03 6.95
N LYS A 170 4.95 -7.02 6.09
CA LYS A 170 4.01 -6.84 4.97
C LYS A 170 2.63 -6.36 5.43
N LEU A 171 2.07 -6.98 6.45
CA LEU A 171 0.77 -6.57 6.99
C LEU A 171 0.81 -5.13 7.53
N ARG A 172 1.90 -4.77 8.20
CA ARG A 172 2.13 -3.41 8.70
C ARG A 172 2.26 -2.40 7.56
N SER A 173 2.96 -2.70 6.47
CA SER A 173 3.03 -1.83 5.28
C SER A 173 1.62 -1.50 4.75
N ILE A 174 0.73 -2.50 4.68
CA ILE A 174 -0.67 -2.27 4.27
C ILE A 174 -1.40 -1.34 5.25
N ALA A 175 -1.20 -1.52 6.57
CA ALA A 175 -1.84 -0.68 7.58
C ALA A 175 -1.33 0.75 7.52
N ARG A 176 -0.01 0.93 7.40
CA ARG A 176 0.65 2.24 7.23
C ARG A 176 0.14 3.00 6.02
N TYR A 177 -0.02 2.30 4.91
CA TYR A 177 -0.62 2.85 3.70
C TYR A 177 -2.10 3.20 3.91
N GLN A 178 -2.91 2.28 4.40
CA GLN A 178 -4.36 2.46 4.49
C GLN A 178 -4.75 3.56 5.48
N PHE A 179 -4.11 3.59 6.65
CA PHE A 179 -4.42 4.52 7.74
C PHE A 179 -3.40 5.66 7.85
N ASN A 180 -2.62 5.92 6.79
CA ASN A 180 -1.81 7.13 6.62
C ASN A 180 -0.91 7.48 7.83
N GLY A 181 -0.07 6.54 8.27
CA GLY A 181 0.80 6.77 9.41
C GLY A 181 1.73 5.60 9.68
N LYS A 182 2.95 5.86 10.15
CA LYS A 182 3.89 4.79 10.49
C LYS A 182 3.42 3.97 11.70
N ASP A 183 2.85 4.67 12.68
CA ASP A 183 2.22 4.18 13.91
C ASP A 183 0.98 3.30 13.66
N ALA A 184 0.42 3.32 12.45
CA ALA A 184 -0.64 2.39 12.06
C ALA A 184 -0.16 0.92 11.99
N ASP A 185 1.14 0.66 12.13
CA ASP A 185 1.63 -0.69 12.39
C ASP A 185 1.07 -1.30 13.69
N SER A 186 0.63 -0.47 14.64
CA SER A 186 -0.07 -0.88 15.86
C SER A 186 -1.36 -1.65 15.57
N LEU A 187 -2.01 -1.40 14.41
CA LEU A 187 -3.16 -2.21 13.97
C LEU A 187 -2.80 -3.69 13.81
N ILE A 188 -1.52 -4.01 13.56
CA ILE A 188 -1.02 -5.36 13.43
C ILE A 188 0.01 -5.62 14.54
N PRO A 189 -0.44 -5.91 15.78
CA PRO A 189 0.46 -6.20 16.90
C PRO A 189 1.30 -7.46 16.65
N ASP A 190 2.38 -7.60 17.42
CA ASP A 190 3.20 -8.80 17.40
C ASP A 190 2.37 -10.05 17.71
N GLY A 191 2.71 -11.19 17.09
CA GLY A 191 1.93 -12.42 17.25
C GLY A 191 0.62 -12.46 16.45
N SER A 192 0.27 -11.41 15.71
CA SER A 192 -0.83 -11.44 14.73
C SER A 192 -0.62 -12.53 13.68
N ARG A 193 -1.69 -13.25 13.34
CA ARG A 193 -1.69 -14.35 12.36
C ARG A 193 -2.76 -14.13 11.30
N ILE A 194 -2.51 -14.64 10.11
CA ILE A 194 -3.49 -14.61 9.01
C ILE A 194 -4.09 -16.00 8.81
N THR A 195 -5.40 -16.09 8.63
CA THR A 195 -6.10 -17.34 8.26
C THR A 195 -7.01 -17.13 7.05
N GLY A 196 -7.29 -18.20 6.29
CA GLY A 196 -8.12 -18.16 5.09
C GLY A 196 -7.34 -18.09 3.77
N ARG A 197 -8.04 -18.30 2.64
CA ARG A 197 -7.45 -18.42 1.30
C ARG A 197 -7.61 -17.16 0.44
N PHE A 198 -8.84 -16.64 0.33
CA PHE A 198 -9.17 -15.43 -0.43
C PHE A 198 -9.13 -14.20 0.48
N ASN A 199 -10.29 -13.81 0.99
CA ASN A 199 -10.37 -12.87 2.10
C ASN A 199 -9.75 -13.52 3.33
N ARG A 200 -8.77 -12.84 3.90
CA ARG A 200 -7.87 -13.39 4.90
C ARG A 200 -8.09 -12.68 6.23
N ARG A 201 -8.47 -13.43 7.26
CA ARG A 201 -8.73 -12.90 8.60
C ARG A 201 -7.41 -12.63 9.29
N VAL A 202 -7.24 -11.44 9.85
CA VAL A 202 -6.11 -11.09 10.73
C VAL A 202 -6.58 -11.31 12.16
N ILE A 203 -5.91 -12.23 12.86
CA ILE A 203 -6.25 -12.67 14.21
C ILE A 203 -5.11 -12.31 15.15
N HIS A 204 -5.44 -11.65 16.26
CA HIS A 204 -4.53 -11.36 17.36
C HIS A 204 -5.18 -11.85 18.66
N GLU A 205 -4.44 -12.60 19.48
CA GLU A 205 -4.93 -13.17 20.76
C GLU A 205 -6.30 -13.89 20.66
N GLY A 206 -6.49 -14.67 19.59
CA GLY A 206 -7.74 -15.41 19.35
C GLY A 206 -8.89 -14.57 18.81
N LYS A 207 -8.75 -13.24 18.75
CA LYS A 207 -9.77 -12.33 18.24
C LYS A 207 -9.43 -11.80 16.86
N GLN A 208 -10.45 -11.57 16.03
CA GLN A 208 -10.26 -11.00 14.70
C GLN A 208 -10.27 -9.47 14.76
N ILE A 209 -9.15 -8.86 14.38
CA ILE A 209 -8.99 -7.40 14.32
C ILE A 209 -9.40 -6.82 12.97
N ALA A 210 -9.17 -7.55 11.88
CA ALA A 210 -9.53 -7.12 10.54
C ALA A 210 -9.64 -8.31 9.56
N THR A 211 -10.19 -8.04 8.38
CA THR A 211 -10.13 -8.92 7.21
C THR A 211 -9.32 -8.24 6.11
N LEU A 212 -8.23 -8.83 5.67
CA LEU A 212 -7.52 -8.42 4.46
C LEU A 212 -8.31 -8.89 3.23
N LEU A 213 -8.90 -7.94 2.52
CA LEU A 213 -9.75 -8.20 1.35
C LEU A 213 -8.89 -8.61 0.15
N TYR A 214 -9.27 -9.70 -0.52
CA TYR A 214 -8.60 -10.15 -1.74
C TYR A 214 -8.78 -9.15 -2.88
N GLU A 215 -9.97 -8.55 -2.97
CA GLU A 215 -10.34 -7.64 -4.06
C GLU A 215 -9.53 -6.34 -4.06
N THR A 216 -9.19 -5.80 -2.89
CA THR A 216 -8.54 -4.48 -2.77
C THR A 216 -7.13 -4.54 -2.17
N GLY A 217 -6.76 -5.65 -1.53
CA GLY A 217 -5.53 -5.75 -0.74
C GLY A 217 -5.46 -4.79 0.44
N LEU A 218 -6.62 -4.32 0.92
CA LEU A 218 -6.79 -3.45 2.07
C LEU A 218 -7.58 -4.17 3.17
N TYR A 219 -7.50 -3.65 4.38
CA TYR A 219 -8.23 -4.15 5.53
C TYR A 219 -9.69 -3.69 5.51
N SER A 220 -10.54 -4.55 6.04
CA SER A 220 -11.92 -4.32 6.45
C SER A 220 -11.97 -4.55 7.95
N LEU A 221 -12.32 -3.55 8.74
CA LEU A 221 -12.20 -3.58 10.19
C LEU A 221 -13.25 -4.48 10.86
N ASN A 222 -12.82 -5.12 11.95
CA ASN A 222 -13.68 -5.70 12.97
C ASN A 222 -13.65 -4.80 14.22
N LEU A 223 -14.56 -5.02 15.18
CA LEU A 223 -14.64 -4.19 16.40
C LEU A 223 -13.31 -4.13 17.17
N GLU A 224 -12.59 -5.25 17.28
CA GLU A 224 -11.29 -5.32 17.97
C GLU A 224 -10.23 -4.46 17.26
N GLY A 225 -10.23 -4.40 15.92
CA GLY A 225 -9.38 -3.46 15.19
C GLY A 225 -9.85 -2.00 15.31
N GLY A 226 -11.16 -1.79 15.51
CA GLY A 226 -11.74 -0.48 15.79
C GLY A 226 -11.20 0.14 17.09
N TRP A 227 -11.06 -0.64 18.16
CA TRP A 227 -10.44 -0.19 19.41
C TRP A 227 -8.99 0.27 19.22
N ILE A 228 -8.19 -0.52 18.50
CA ILE A 228 -6.80 -0.14 18.19
C ILE A 228 -6.76 1.14 17.36
N LEU A 229 -7.63 1.27 16.36
CA LEU A 229 -7.67 2.45 15.48
C LEU A 229 -8.14 3.71 16.22
N ARG A 230 -9.05 3.55 17.19
CA ARG A 230 -9.49 4.62 18.09
C ARG A 230 -8.31 5.18 18.90
N ASP A 231 -7.47 4.31 19.45
CA ASP A 231 -6.28 4.74 20.22
C ASP A 231 -5.22 5.42 19.34
N LEU A 232 -5.20 5.13 18.03
CA LEU A 232 -4.38 5.84 17.04
C LEU A 232 -4.93 7.22 16.67
N GLY A 233 -6.15 7.58 17.10
CA GLY A 233 -6.76 8.88 16.80
C GLY A 233 -7.06 9.11 15.32
N ARG A 234 -7.24 8.05 14.53
CA ARG A 234 -7.43 8.12 13.07
C ARG A 234 -8.73 7.52 12.60
N SER A 235 -9.24 8.02 11.48
CA SER A 235 -10.39 7.42 10.77
C SER A 235 -11.58 7.15 11.69
N TRP A 236 -11.94 8.11 12.53
CA TRP A 236 -13.06 8.03 13.45
C TRP A 236 -14.23 8.91 13.01
N VAL A 237 -15.44 8.49 13.37
CA VAL A 237 -16.69 9.23 13.21
C VAL A 237 -17.41 9.24 14.56
N GLU A 238 -17.77 10.42 15.06
CA GLU A 238 -18.42 10.59 16.35
C GLU A 238 -19.94 10.74 16.20
N ILE A 239 -20.68 10.08 17.10
CA ILE A 239 -22.13 10.15 17.23
C ILE A 239 -22.51 10.36 18.70
N ASP A 240 -23.73 10.86 18.96
CA ASP A 240 -24.27 11.11 20.30
C ASP A 240 -25.48 10.22 20.66
N PHE A 241 -25.84 9.27 19.80
CA PHE A 241 -27.00 8.40 19.97
C PHE A 241 -26.63 6.91 20.01
N ASP A 242 -27.61 6.06 20.33
CA ASP A 242 -27.43 4.61 20.34
C ASP A 242 -27.51 4.01 18.93
N LEU A 243 -26.41 3.45 18.44
CA LEU A 243 -26.31 2.92 17.08
C LEU A 243 -27.03 1.56 16.95
N LYS A 244 -28.31 1.60 16.54
CA LYS A 244 -29.16 0.40 16.45
C LYS A 244 -29.18 -0.26 15.07
N THR A 245 -28.87 0.49 14.02
CA THR A 245 -28.99 0.04 12.62
C THR A 245 -27.62 -0.14 11.97
N ASN A 246 -27.61 -0.75 10.78
CA ASN A 246 -26.38 -0.94 10.01
C ASN A 246 -26.07 0.26 9.07
N THR A 247 -26.70 1.40 9.30
CA THR A 247 -26.56 2.60 8.47
C THR A 247 -26.48 3.82 9.37
N LEU A 248 -25.35 4.53 9.32
CA LEU A 248 -25.21 5.84 9.93
C LEU A 248 -25.53 6.90 8.88
N PHE A 249 -26.57 7.68 9.11
CA PHE A 249 -26.93 8.81 8.27
C PHE A 249 -26.16 10.06 8.68
N ALA A 250 -25.86 10.94 7.73
CA ALA A 250 -25.09 12.17 7.98
C ALA A 250 -25.66 13.07 9.10
N PRO A 251 -27.00 13.24 9.25
CA PRO A 251 -27.55 14.03 10.36
C PRO A 251 -27.25 13.50 11.77
N GLY A 252 -26.81 12.25 11.89
CA GLY A 252 -26.40 11.66 13.18
C GLY A 252 -24.90 11.78 13.45
N VAL A 253 -24.12 12.37 12.56
CA VAL A 253 -22.68 12.59 12.75
C VAL A 253 -22.46 13.90 13.49
N VAL A 254 -21.80 13.84 14.64
CA VAL A 254 -21.42 15.00 15.46
C VAL A 254 -20.12 15.61 14.94
N ASP A 255 -19.10 14.77 14.76
CA ASP A 255 -17.82 15.14 14.16
C ASP A 255 -17.21 13.94 13.43
N ALA A 256 -16.20 14.19 12.60
CA ALA A 256 -15.51 13.18 11.84
C ALA A 256 -14.07 13.63 11.55
N HIS A 257 -13.17 12.65 11.57
CA HIS A 257 -11.76 12.87 11.25
C HIS A 257 -11.59 13.50 9.85
N PRO A 258 -10.81 14.58 9.71
CA PRO A 258 -10.77 15.39 8.48
C PRO A 258 -10.25 14.62 7.25
N ASP A 259 -9.29 13.71 7.45
CA ASP A 259 -8.69 12.94 6.35
C ASP A 259 -9.55 11.79 5.80
N ILE A 260 -10.76 11.60 6.34
CA ILE A 260 -11.67 10.54 5.86
C ILE A 260 -12.09 10.85 4.43
N LEU A 261 -11.91 9.87 3.55
CA LEU A 261 -12.41 9.90 2.17
C LEU A 261 -13.47 8.81 1.95
N PRO A 262 -14.33 8.93 0.93
CA PRO A 262 -15.29 7.90 0.57
C PRO A 262 -14.62 6.54 0.36
N GLY A 263 -15.20 5.51 0.99
CA GLY A 263 -14.70 4.15 0.94
C GLY A 263 -13.59 3.82 1.94
N ASP A 264 -13.17 4.75 2.78
CA ASP A 264 -12.25 4.46 3.88
C ASP A 264 -12.96 3.62 4.97
N GLU A 265 -12.16 2.82 5.68
CA GLU A 265 -12.61 2.12 6.87
C GLU A 265 -12.55 3.04 8.07
N VAL A 266 -13.62 3.06 8.87
CA VAL A 266 -13.72 3.93 10.05
C VAL A 266 -14.19 3.20 11.29
N VAL A 267 -13.78 3.74 12.43
CA VAL A 267 -14.37 3.45 13.74
C VAL A 267 -15.47 4.47 14.06
N ILE A 268 -16.59 4.00 14.59
CA ILE A 268 -17.69 4.85 15.04
C ILE A 268 -17.62 4.94 16.55
N LEU A 269 -17.52 6.16 17.06
CA LEU A 269 -17.35 6.47 18.46
C LEU A 269 -18.62 7.10 19.01
N ARG A 270 -18.96 6.76 20.25
CA ARG A 270 -19.88 7.54 21.06
C ARG A 270 -19.11 8.02 22.28
N GLN A 271 -18.90 9.32 22.38
CA GLN A 271 -17.92 9.91 23.30
C GLN A 271 -16.52 9.33 23.02
N THR A 272 -16.05 8.41 23.86
CA THR A 272 -14.76 7.74 23.66
C THR A 272 -14.89 6.23 23.40
N ASP A 273 -16.11 5.67 23.45
CA ASP A 273 -16.32 4.24 23.29
C ASP A 273 -16.55 3.86 21.84
N VAL A 274 -15.95 2.75 21.40
CA VAL A 274 -16.21 2.17 20.08
C VAL A 274 -17.57 1.51 20.08
N VAL A 275 -18.51 2.06 19.31
CA VAL A 275 -19.86 1.50 19.14
C VAL A 275 -20.03 0.75 17.82
N GLY A 276 -19.15 0.98 16.85
CA GLY A 276 -19.16 0.26 15.59
C GLY A 276 -17.94 0.49 14.71
N VAL A 277 -17.90 -0.23 13.60
CA VAL A 277 -16.94 -0.05 12.51
C VAL A 277 -17.68 -0.15 11.18
N GLY A 278 -17.22 0.58 10.18
CA GLY A 278 -17.89 0.62 8.89
C GLY A 278 -17.06 1.21 7.78
N LYS A 279 -17.69 1.36 6.62
CA LYS A 279 -17.10 1.95 5.43
C LYS A 279 -17.82 3.24 5.08
N THR A 280 -17.06 4.29 4.85
CA THR A 280 -17.61 5.63 4.59
C THR A 280 -18.19 5.74 3.19
N VAL A 281 -19.20 6.58 3.04
CA VAL A 281 -19.81 6.96 1.76
C VAL A 281 -19.45 8.41 1.42
N LEU A 282 -19.25 9.24 2.43
CA LEU A 282 -18.87 10.64 2.33
C LEU A 282 -17.45 10.86 2.88
N SER A 283 -16.82 11.97 2.52
CA SER A 283 -15.64 12.47 3.22
C SER A 283 -15.98 12.98 4.63
N GLY A 284 -14.98 13.13 5.49
CA GLY A 284 -15.18 13.66 6.84
C GLY A 284 -15.82 15.07 6.83
N GLU A 285 -15.44 15.92 5.89
CA GLU A 285 -16.03 17.25 5.73
C GLU A 285 -17.50 17.19 5.25
N GLU A 286 -17.80 16.36 4.25
CA GLU A 286 -19.16 16.18 3.75
C GLU A 286 -20.10 15.60 4.81
N MET A 287 -19.63 14.64 5.63
CA MET A 287 -20.45 14.06 6.71
C MET A 287 -20.96 15.12 7.68
N LYS A 288 -20.14 16.14 7.97
CA LYS A 288 -20.47 17.21 8.92
C LYS A 288 -21.41 18.27 8.34
N LYS A 289 -21.35 18.47 7.03
CA LYS A 289 -22.16 19.48 6.32
C LYS A 289 -23.48 18.93 5.80
N ALA A 290 -23.56 17.62 5.55
CA ALA A 290 -24.70 17.02 4.89
C ALA A 290 -25.92 16.89 5.82
N VAL A 291 -27.05 17.46 5.40
CA VAL A 291 -28.34 17.39 6.11
C VAL A 291 -29.15 16.12 5.83
N LYS A 292 -28.70 15.27 4.91
CA LYS A 292 -29.33 13.99 4.55
C LYS A 292 -28.34 13.07 3.85
N GLY A 293 -28.67 11.78 3.78
CA GLY A 293 -27.88 10.77 3.08
C GLY A 293 -27.08 9.88 4.02
N VAL A 294 -26.48 8.82 3.46
CA VAL A 294 -25.69 7.84 4.22
C VAL A 294 -24.27 8.37 4.40
N ALA A 295 -23.79 8.42 5.65
CA ALA A 295 -22.42 8.77 5.98
C ALA A 295 -21.53 7.52 6.05
N VAL A 296 -21.98 6.49 6.78
CA VAL A 296 -21.23 5.24 6.97
C VAL A 296 -22.16 4.04 6.82
N ARG A 297 -21.72 3.06 6.02
CA ARG A 297 -22.30 1.72 5.99
C ARG A 297 -21.66 0.90 7.11
N VAL A 298 -22.41 0.68 8.18
CA VAL A 298 -21.91 -0.01 9.38
C VAL A 298 -21.82 -1.51 9.09
N ARG A 299 -20.68 -2.10 9.42
CA ARG A 299 -20.43 -3.53 9.21
C ARG A 299 -20.66 -4.31 10.49
N HIS A 300 -19.99 -3.91 11.56
CA HIS A 300 -20.15 -4.48 12.89
C HIS A 300 -20.46 -3.36 13.86
N ARG A 301 -21.30 -3.67 14.83
CA ARG A 301 -21.62 -2.79 15.95
C ARG A 301 -21.68 -3.61 17.22
N ILE A 302 -21.47 -2.94 18.35
CA ILE A 302 -21.80 -3.56 19.62
C ILE A 302 -23.32 -3.78 19.65
N LYS A 303 -23.73 -4.99 20.03
CA LYS A 303 -25.13 -5.27 20.31
C LYS A 303 -25.34 -4.97 21.80
N GLY A 304 -25.99 -3.84 22.07
CA GLY A 304 -26.67 -3.63 23.35
C GLY A 304 -27.87 -4.54 23.49
#